data_AF-A0A359M3P5-F1
#
_entry.id   AF-A0A359M3P5-F1
#
_cell.length_a   1.000
_cell.length_b   1.000
_cell.length_c   1.000
_cell.angle_alpha   90.00
_cell.angle_beta   90.00
_cell.angle_gamma   90.00
#
_symmetry.space_group_name_H-M   'P 1'
#
loop_
_entity.id
_entity.type
_entity.pdbx_description
1 polymer ?
#
loop_
_entity_poly.entity_id
_entity_poly.type
_entity_poly.pdbx_seq_one_letter_code
_entity_poly.pdbx_strand_id
1 'polypeptide(L)'
;MECDTVITVMTRRLWVVLAALATAALAQPPIPDTPAGRAMSKWFEAFNSGDKEKILAFMRVHEPDRVEHIDETLGFRKQTGGFTLVSIKRSEPREIEAIVKEKAGPNTALMTLTVNGDDPPVIDSLGLRVIEEGGTAAAKPERMSEADALAGLAKEAAARAEKDAFAGTYAVARGGKVLAQGAFGLASREKKTAASIDTQYRIGSMNKMFT
;
A
#
# COMPACT_ATOMS: atom_id res chain seq x y z
N MET A 1 -10.06 -87.04 11.53
CA MET A 1 -8.90 -87.65 10.85
C MET A 1 -8.49 -86.66 9.78
N GLU A 2 -7.80 -85.58 10.15
CA GLU A 2 -6.34 -85.45 10.33
C GLU A 2 -5.57 -85.24 9.02
N CYS A 3 -4.64 -84.26 9.10
CA CYS A 3 -3.48 -83.98 8.25
C CYS A 3 -3.76 -83.40 6.85
N ASP A 4 -3.03 -82.40 6.33
CA ASP A 4 -1.96 -81.51 6.79
C ASP A 4 -1.61 -80.56 5.60
N THR A 5 -0.94 -79.41 5.84
CA THR A 5 0.13 -78.85 4.96
C THR A 5 -0.31 -78.21 3.59
N VAL A 6 0.13 -77.04 3.06
CA VAL A 6 1.11 -75.99 3.38
C VAL A 6 1.02 -74.87 2.29
N ILE A 7 1.31 -73.60 2.68
CA ILE A 7 1.98 -72.48 1.95
C ILE A 7 1.46 -72.04 0.55
N THR A 8 1.14 -70.74 0.39
CA THR A 8 1.83 -69.78 -0.53
C THR A 8 0.93 -68.63 -1.02
N VAL A 9 1.18 -67.44 -0.45
CA VAL A 9 1.34 -66.11 -1.10
C VAL A 9 0.16 -65.55 -1.93
N MET A 10 -0.36 -64.37 -1.53
CA MET A 10 0.01 -63.08 -2.15
C MET A 10 -0.81 -61.94 -1.53
N THR A 11 -0.26 -61.26 -0.53
CA THR A 11 -0.93 -60.12 0.13
C THR A 11 -0.74 -58.86 -0.72
N ARG A 12 -1.82 -58.46 -1.39
CA ARG A 12 -1.92 -57.27 -2.25
C ARG A 12 -1.81 -55.99 -1.40
N ARG A 13 -0.64 -55.35 -1.38
CA ARG A 13 -0.45 -54.04 -0.74
C ARG A 13 -0.97 -52.92 -1.65
N LEU A 14 -2.10 -52.34 -1.25
CA LEU A 14 -2.66 -51.12 -1.84
C LEU A 14 -1.78 -49.94 -1.43
N TRP A 15 -1.13 -49.27 -2.40
CA TRP A 15 -0.44 -48.02 -2.17
C TRP A 15 -1.42 -46.86 -2.40
N VAL A 16 -1.80 -46.16 -1.33
CA VAL A 16 -2.46 -44.87 -1.40
C VAL A 16 -1.35 -43.82 -1.50
N VAL A 17 -1.16 -43.25 -2.70
CA VAL A 17 -0.28 -42.08 -2.89
C VAL A 17 -1.08 -40.83 -2.51
N LEU A 18 -0.75 -40.27 -1.34
CA LEU A 18 -1.27 -39.00 -0.87
C LEU A 18 -0.57 -37.87 -1.65
N ALA A 19 -1.29 -37.22 -2.57
CA ALA A 19 -0.79 -36.06 -3.30
C ALA A 19 -0.71 -34.86 -2.34
N ALA A 20 0.50 -34.52 -1.89
CA ALA A 20 0.76 -33.29 -1.16
C ALA A 20 0.69 -32.10 -2.15
N LEU A 21 -0.43 -31.38 -2.13
CA LEU A 21 -0.55 -30.05 -2.72
C LEU A 21 0.33 -29.09 -1.90
N ALA A 22 1.54 -28.83 -2.38
CA ALA A 22 2.37 -27.74 -1.89
C ALA A 22 1.76 -26.41 -2.36
N THR A 23 1.02 -25.74 -1.48
CA THR A 23 0.71 -24.32 -1.62
C THR A 23 2.02 -23.54 -1.53
N ALA A 24 2.56 -23.12 -2.68
CA ALA A 24 3.63 -22.14 -2.74
C ALA A 24 3.09 -20.80 -2.22
N ALA A 25 3.32 -20.52 -0.94
CA ALA A 25 3.24 -19.15 -0.44
C ALA A 25 4.27 -18.33 -1.22
N LEU A 26 3.84 -17.29 -1.93
CA LEU A 26 4.74 -16.31 -2.53
C LEU A 26 5.49 -15.61 -1.39
N ALA A 27 6.67 -16.13 -1.04
CA ALA A 27 7.55 -15.50 -0.07
C ALA A 27 7.97 -14.14 -0.63
N GLN A 28 7.75 -13.08 0.14
CA GLN A 28 8.32 -11.77 -0.18
C GLN A 28 9.85 -11.91 -0.27
N PRO A 29 10.52 -11.13 -1.14
CA PRO A 29 11.98 -11.17 -1.23
C PRO A 29 12.58 -11.01 0.17
N PRO A 30 13.57 -11.84 0.56
CA PRO A 30 14.16 -11.73 1.88
C PRO A 30 14.81 -10.35 2.02
N ILE A 31 14.40 -9.60 3.04
CA ILE A 31 15.03 -8.32 3.38
C ILE A 31 16.38 -8.65 4.03
N PRO A 32 17.51 -8.10 3.55
CA PRO A 32 18.82 -8.35 4.13
C PRO A 32 18.90 -7.97 5.61
N ASP A 33 19.66 -8.73 6.40
CA ASP A 33 19.86 -8.46 7.83
C ASP A 33 20.94 -7.41 8.08
N THR A 34 20.75 -6.22 7.49
CA THR A 34 21.52 -5.00 7.79
C THR A 34 20.73 -4.10 8.74
N PRO A 35 21.35 -3.14 9.45
CA PRO A 35 20.61 -2.13 10.20
C PRO A 35 19.49 -1.47 9.38
N ALA A 36 19.77 -1.08 8.13
CA ALA A 36 18.76 -0.53 7.22
C ALA A 36 17.66 -1.54 6.85
N GLY A 37 18.00 -2.80 6.61
CA GLY A 37 17.03 -3.85 6.32
C GLY A 37 16.13 -4.22 7.51
N ARG A 38 16.66 -4.24 8.73
CA ARG A 38 15.87 -4.41 9.95
C ARG A 38 14.90 -3.24 10.16
N ALA A 39 15.37 -2.01 9.97
CA ALA A 39 14.51 -0.82 10.02
C ALA A 39 13.39 -0.87 8.97
N MET A 40 13.70 -1.22 7.72
CA MET A 40 12.71 -1.41 6.65
C MET A 40 11.67 -2.48 7.03
N SER A 41 12.11 -3.62 7.57
CA SER A 41 11.22 -4.70 7.99
C SER A 41 10.25 -4.23 9.09
N LYS A 42 10.77 -3.50 10.09
CA LYS A 42 9.97 -2.93 11.18
C LYS A 42 9.01 -1.85 10.69
N TRP A 43 9.45 -1.02 9.74
CA TRP A 43 8.60 -0.05 9.09
C TRP A 43 7.43 -0.71 8.35
N PHE A 44 7.69 -1.76 7.55
CA PHE A 44 6.63 -2.50 6.88
C PHE A 44 5.64 -3.13 7.86
N GLU A 45 6.13 -3.74 8.95
CA GLU A 45 5.30 -4.35 9.99
C GLU A 45 4.36 -3.32 10.62
N ALA A 46 4.91 -2.19 11.06
CA ALA A 46 4.16 -1.11 11.70
C ALA A 46 3.19 -0.43 10.72
N PHE A 47 3.69 0.05 9.58
CA PHE A 47 2.92 0.79 8.60
C PHE A 47 1.79 -0.05 8.00
N ASN A 48 2.06 -1.30 7.61
CA ASN A 48 1.03 -2.15 7.00
C ASN A 48 -0.04 -2.62 8.00
N SER A 49 0.26 -2.62 9.30
CA SER A 49 -0.72 -2.99 10.32
C SER A 49 -1.97 -2.09 10.29
N GLY A 50 -1.79 -0.81 9.96
CA GLY A 50 -2.85 0.20 10.09
C GLY A 50 -3.29 0.47 11.53
N ASP A 51 -2.58 -0.08 12.51
CA ASP A 51 -2.86 0.08 13.93
C ASP A 51 -2.08 1.28 14.47
N LYS A 52 -2.80 2.27 15.01
CA LYS A 52 -2.20 3.51 15.52
C LYS A 52 -1.17 3.25 16.61
N GLU A 53 -1.42 2.32 17.53
CA GLU A 53 -0.51 2.07 18.65
C GLU A 53 0.75 1.33 18.18
N LYS A 54 0.63 0.42 17.22
CA LYS A 54 1.80 -0.24 16.61
C LYS A 54 2.67 0.75 15.84
N ILE A 55 2.04 1.66 15.10
CA ILE A 55 2.77 2.72 14.38
C ILE A 55 3.45 3.65 15.37
N LEU A 56 2.77 4.10 16.44
CA LEU A 56 3.37 4.94 17.47
C LEU A 56 4.53 4.25 18.20
N ALA A 57 4.39 2.98 18.54
CA ALA A 57 5.47 2.21 19.17
C ALA A 57 6.71 2.15 18.28
N PHE A 58 6.52 1.94 16.98
CA PHE A 58 7.60 1.99 16.00
C PHE A 58 8.24 3.39 15.91
N MET A 59 7.43 4.45 15.75
CA MET A 59 7.93 5.82 15.59
C MET A 59 8.73 6.28 16.80
N ARG A 60 8.30 5.96 18.03
CA ARG A 60 9.03 6.31 19.27
C ARG A 60 10.47 5.76 19.31
N VAL A 61 10.72 4.65 18.63
CA VAL A 61 12.03 3.98 18.62
C VAL A 61 12.84 4.35 17.38
N HIS A 62 12.20 4.36 16.21
CA HIS A 62 12.88 4.42 14.92
C HIS A 62 12.68 5.74 14.16
N GLU A 63 11.66 6.54 14.48
CA GLU A 63 11.37 7.84 13.85
C GLU A 63 10.89 8.87 14.91
N PRO A 64 11.68 9.15 15.96
CA PRO A 64 11.21 9.92 17.12
C PRO A 64 10.73 11.33 16.73
N ASP A 65 11.41 11.96 15.77
CA ASP A 65 11.07 13.29 15.26
C ASP A 65 9.73 13.34 14.51
N ARG A 66 9.16 12.17 14.15
CA ARG A 66 7.92 12.07 13.39
C ARG A 66 6.71 11.69 14.25
N VAL A 67 6.88 11.41 15.54
CA VAL A 67 5.80 10.93 16.43
C VAL A 67 4.59 11.89 16.44
N GLU A 68 4.84 13.20 16.39
CA GLU A 68 3.78 14.22 16.34
C GLU A 68 2.98 14.21 15.02
N HIS A 69 3.53 13.60 13.97
CA HIS A 69 2.92 13.48 12.64
C HIS A 69 2.17 12.13 12.43
N ILE A 70 1.76 11.46 13.50
CA ILE A 70 1.05 10.18 13.43
C ILE A 70 -0.20 10.23 12.54
N ASP A 71 -0.97 11.31 12.58
CA ASP A 71 -2.19 11.43 11.77
C ASP A 71 -1.89 11.55 10.27
N GLU A 72 -0.77 12.17 9.90
CA GLU A 72 -0.27 12.20 8.52
C GLU A 72 0.14 10.78 8.07
N THR A 73 0.86 10.05 8.92
CA THR A 73 1.26 8.66 8.66
C THR A 73 0.05 7.74 8.49
N LEU A 74 -0.97 7.89 9.34
CA LEU A 74 -2.24 7.15 9.22
C LEU A 74 -3.02 7.52 7.96
N GLY A 75 -3.04 8.81 7.61
CA GLY A 75 -3.61 9.29 6.35
C GLY A 75 -2.92 8.68 5.13
N PHE A 76 -1.59 8.68 5.12
CA PHE A 76 -0.78 8.08 4.06
C PHE A 76 -0.98 6.57 3.96
N ARG A 77 -1.07 5.87 5.09
CA ARG A 77 -1.41 4.44 5.14
C ARG A 77 -2.79 4.16 4.57
N LYS A 78 -3.79 5.00 4.90
CA LYS A 78 -5.16 4.86 4.39
C LYS A 78 -5.19 5.06 2.88
N GLN A 79 -4.44 6.04 2.36
CA GLN A 79 -4.33 6.31 0.94
C GLN A 79 -3.69 5.16 0.16
N THR A 80 -2.57 4.63 0.63
CA THR A 80 -1.76 3.63 -0.10
C THR A 80 -2.26 2.20 0.11
N GLY A 81 -3.03 1.95 1.16
CA GLY A 81 -3.37 0.59 1.57
C GLY A 81 -2.22 -0.14 2.28
N GLY A 82 -1.06 0.51 2.45
CA GLY A 82 0.20 -0.13 2.78
C GLY A 82 0.98 -0.53 1.53
N PHE A 83 2.10 -1.21 1.71
CA PHE A 83 3.01 -1.58 0.64
C PHE A 83 3.38 -3.06 0.68
N THR A 84 3.64 -3.62 -0.50
CA THR A 84 4.22 -4.95 -0.70
C THR A 84 5.61 -4.78 -1.31
N LEU A 85 6.60 -5.48 -0.76
CA LEU A 85 7.95 -5.51 -1.31
C LEU A 85 7.97 -6.31 -2.62
N VAL A 86 8.48 -5.70 -3.69
CA VAL A 86 8.62 -6.33 -5.01
C VAL A 86 10.05 -6.83 -5.22
N SER A 87 11.06 -5.98 -4.96
CA SER A 87 12.48 -6.36 -5.10
C SER A 87 13.38 -5.44 -4.30
N ILE A 88 14.54 -5.93 -3.86
CA ILE A 88 15.64 -5.10 -3.35
C ILE A 88 16.51 -4.69 -4.53
N LYS A 89 16.86 -3.41 -4.63
CA LYS A 89 17.73 -2.85 -5.69
C LYS A 89 19.15 -2.67 -5.21
N ARG A 90 19.31 -2.18 -3.99
CA ARG A 90 20.60 -1.96 -3.34
C ARG A 90 20.44 -2.21 -1.85
N SER A 91 21.46 -2.79 -1.24
CA SER A 91 21.48 -3.01 0.21
C SER A 91 22.89 -2.80 0.72
N GLU A 92 23.03 -1.80 1.57
CA GLU A 92 24.24 -1.45 2.31
C GLU A 92 23.92 -1.46 3.80
N PRO A 93 24.92 -1.38 4.70
CA PRO A 93 24.65 -1.41 6.14
C PRO A 93 23.66 -0.33 6.61
N ARG A 94 23.79 0.90 6.08
CA ARG A 94 23.01 2.08 6.50
C ARG A 94 22.06 2.64 5.45
N GLU A 95 21.99 2.00 4.29
CA GLU A 95 21.12 2.42 3.18
C GLU A 95 20.51 1.19 2.52
N ILE A 96 19.22 1.24 2.22
CA ILE A 96 18.54 0.21 1.46
C ILE A 96 17.57 0.84 0.46
N GLU A 97 17.59 0.30 -0.76
CA GLU A 97 16.68 0.69 -1.83
C GLU A 97 15.83 -0.51 -2.25
N ALA A 98 14.52 -0.29 -2.35
CA ALA A 98 13.57 -1.33 -2.70
C ALA A 98 12.50 -0.83 -3.65
N ILE A 99 12.00 -1.71 -4.51
CA ILE A 99 10.78 -1.48 -5.27
C ILE A 99 9.61 -1.98 -4.44
N VAL A 100 8.61 -1.12 -4.26
CA VAL A 100 7.41 -1.41 -3.49
C VAL A 100 6.16 -1.12 -4.30
N LYS A 101 5.11 -1.92 -4.12
CA LYS A 101 3.79 -1.74 -4.74
C LYS A 101 2.79 -1.31 -3.69
N GLU A 102 2.01 -0.25 -3.95
CA GLU A 102 0.87 0.09 -3.11
C GLU A 102 -0.14 -1.06 -3.08
N LYS A 103 -0.76 -1.33 -1.92
CA LYS A 103 -1.78 -2.39 -1.80
C LYS A 103 -3.14 -1.95 -2.32
N ALA A 104 -3.47 -0.66 -2.22
CA ALA A 104 -4.76 -0.11 -2.63
C ALA A 104 -4.70 0.71 -3.93
N GLY A 105 -3.50 1.06 -4.41
CA GLY A 105 -3.30 1.91 -5.59
C GLY A 105 -2.49 1.22 -6.70
N PRO A 106 -2.50 1.80 -7.91
CA PRO A 106 -1.76 1.25 -9.05
C PRO A 106 -0.26 1.56 -8.98
N ASN A 107 0.17 2.41 -8.05
CA ASN A 107 1.52 2.95 -8.05
C ASN A 107 2.55 1.93 -7.59
N THR A 108 3.70 1.99 -8.24
CA THR A 108 4.94 1.35 -7.83
C THR A 108 5.93 2.45 -7.50
N ALA A 109 6.69 2.28 -6.41
CA ALA A 109 7.64 3.28 -5.95
C ALA A 109 9.02 2.66 -5.73
N LEU A 110 10.05 3.47 -5.98
CA LEU A 110 11.36 3.27 -5.38
C LEU A 110 11.29 3.83 -3.96
N MET A 111 11.45 2.95 -2.99
CA MET A 111 11.71 3.28 -1.60
C MET A 111 13.21 3.41 -1.39
N THR A 112 13.63 4.51 -0.78
CA THR A 112 15.00 4.69 -0.27
C THR A 112 14.90 4.94 1.23
N LEU A 113 15.64 4.14 2.01
CA LEU A 113 15.66 4.24 3.47
C LEU A 113 17.11 4.31 3.94
N THR A 114 17.43 5.34 4.71
CA THR A 114 18.72 5.52 5.38
C THR A 114 18.54 5.46 6.88
N VAL A 115 19.53 4.93 7.59
CA VAL A 115 19.52 4.83 9.06
C VAL A 115 20.80 5.38 9.67
N ASN A 116 20.63 5.94 10.87
CA ASN A 116 21.68 6.26 11.82
C ASN A 116 21.61 5.31 13.02
N GLY A 117 22.76 5.00 13.63
CA GLY A 117 22.85 4.02 14.72
C GLY A 117 22.70 2.57 14.25
N ASP A 118 23.18 1.64 15.08
CA ASP A 118 23.26 0.22 14.69
C ASP A 118 22.21 -0.67 15.41
N ASP A 119 21.84 -0.34 16.67
CA ASP A 119 20.79 -1.02 17.44
C ASP A 119 20.20 -0.16 18.60
N PRO A 120 18.92 0.25 18.55
CA PRO A 120 18.03 0.16 17.40
C PRO A 120 18.45 1.17 16.31
N PRO A 121 18.32 0.82 15.02
CA PRO A 121 18.56 1.76 13.93
C PRO A 121 17.49 2.86 13.94
N VAL A 122 17.89 4.13 13.94
CA VAL A 122 16.99 5.28 13.78
C VAL A 122 16.94 5.65 12.30
N ILE A 123 15.75 5.76 11.73
CA ILE A 123 15.57 6.16 10.34
C ILE A 123 15.90 7.64 10.22
N ASP A 124 16.92 7.93 9.41
CA ASP A 124 17.35 9.28 9.07
C ASP A 124 16.48 9.85 7.94
N SER A 125 16.20 9.02 6.93
CA SER A 125 15.33 9.38 5.81
C SER A 125 14.58 8.17 5.29
N LEU A 126 13.31 8.38 4.93
CA LEU A 126 12.48 7.44 4.20
C LEU A 126 11.77 8.18 3.07
N GLY A 127 12.21 7.92 1.85
CA GLY A 127 11.65 8.49 0.63
C GLY A 127 10.89 7.45 -0.18
N LEU A 128 9.74 7.85 -0.72
CA LEU A 128 8.98 7.06 -1.69
C LEU A 128 8.80 7.88 -2.96
N ARG A 129 9.44 7.45 -4.04
CA ARG A 129 9.32 8.07 -5.35
C ARG A 129 8.57 7.13 -6.28
N VAL A 130 7.40 7.53 -6.75
CA VAL A 130 6.66 6.78 -7.76
C VAL A 130 7.53 6.62 -9.00
N ILE A 131 7.59 5.39 -9.51
CA ILE A 131 8.31 5.02 -10.72
C ILE A 131 7.35 4.35 -11.69
N GLU A 132 7.61 4.49 -12.99
CA GLU A 132 6.94 3.68 -13.99
C GLU A 132 7.50 2.25 -13.93
N GLU A 133 6.61 1.24 -13.93
CA GLU A 133 7.03 -0.16 -13.93
C GLU A 133 7.72 -0.51 -15.25
N GLY A 134 9.05 -0.69 -15.20
CA GLY A 134 9.88 -1.05 -16.35
C GLY A 134 10.15 0.14 -17.25
N GLY A 135 11.43 0.44 -17.53
CA GLY A 135 11.86 1.50 -18.46
C GLY A 135 11.43 1.32 -19.92
N THR A 136 10.48 0.42 -20.19
CA THR A 136 9.64 0.44 -21.38
C THR A 136 8.41 1.23 -21.01
N ALA A 137 8.23 2.44 -21.56
CA ALA A 137 7.02 3.24 -21.41
C ALA A 137 5.80 2.31 -21.31
N ALA A 138 5.27 2.13 -20.10
CA ALA A 138 4.10 1.30 -19.89
C ALA A 138 3.08 1.81 -20.90
N ALA A 139 2.60 0.92 -21.79
CA ALA A 139 1.77 1.30 -22.92
C ALA A 139 0.76 2.33 -22.42
N LYS A 140 0.95 3.59 -22.84
CA LYS A 140 0.23 4.72 -22.25
C LYS A 140 -1.24 4.32 -22.29
N PRO A 141 -1.95 4.31 -21.15
CA PRO A 141 -3.31 3.83 -21.12
C PRO A 141 -4.08 4.54 -22.23
N GLU A 142 -4.83 3.76 -23.00
CA GLU A 142 -5.57 4.29 -24.14
C GLU A 142 -6.39 5.48 -23.68
N ARG A 143 -6.33 6.57 -24.45
CA ARG A 143 -6.99 7.80 -24.05
C ARG A 143 -8.49 7.58 -24.07
N MET A 144 -9.11 7.58 -22.89
CA MET A 144 -10.55 7.53 -22.75
C MET A 144 -11.21 8.71 -23.47
N SER A 145 -12.44 8.49 -23.95
CA SER A 145 -13.28 9.59 -24.41
C SER A 145 -13.55 10.56 -23.24
N GLU A 146 -13.82 11.82 -23.56
CA GLU A 146 -14.15 12.81 -22.52
C GLU A 146 -15.40 12.41 -21.73
N ALA A 147 -16.43 11.92 -22.41
CA ALA A 147 -17.67 11.49 -21.77
C ALA A 147 -17.41 10.36 -20.76
N ASP A 148 -16.62 9.35 -21.16
CA ASP A 148 -16.28 8.21 -20.29
C ASP A 148 -15.39 8.65 -19.13
N ALA A 149 -14.47 9.59 -19.35
CA ALA A 149 -13.62 10.11 -18.29
C ALA A 149 -14.41 10.91 -17.24
N LEU A 150 -15.35 11.76 -17.68
CA LEU A 150 -16.21 12.52 -16.77
C LEU A 150 -17.15 11.61 -15.98
N ALA A 151 -17.75 10.61 -16.64
CA ALA A 151 -18.59 9.60 -15.99
C ALA A 151 -17.80 8.72 -15.02
N GLY A 152 -16.59 8.31 -15.41
CA GLY A 152 -15.67 7.53 -14.59
C GLY A 152 -15.24 8.27 -13.33
N LEU A 153 -14.93 9.57 -13.44
CA LEU A 153 -14.60 10.42 -12.29
C LEU A 153 -15.75 10.50 -11.29
N ALA A 154 -16.98 10.75 -11.77
CA ALA A 154 -18.16 10.81 -10.91
C ALA A 154 -18.40 9.48 -10.17
N LYS A 155 -18.28 8.36 -10.90
CA LYS A 155 -18.44 7.01 -10.35
C LYS A 155 -17.37 6.69 -9.30
N GLU A 156 -16.12 7.01 -9.57
CA GLU A 156 -15.01 6.77 -8.63
C GLU A 156 -15.15 7.64 -7.37
N ALA A 157 -15.50 8.93 -7.53
CA ALA A 157 -15.75 9.82 -6.40
C ALA A 157 -16.88 9.28 -5.50
N ALA A 158 -17.99 8.83 -6.10
CA ALA A 158 -19.10 8.20 -5.37
C ALA A 158 -18.65 6.91 -4.65
N ALA A 159 -17.96 6.00 -5.35
CA ALA A 159 -17.49 4.74 -4.78
C ALA A 159 -16.50 4.94 -3.62
N ARG A 160 -15.65 5.97 -3.69
CA ARG A 160 -14.76 6.34 -2.58
C ARG A 160 -15.52 6.98 -1.43
N ALA A 161 -16.54 7.77 -1.70
CA ALA A 161 -17.37 8.37 -0.67
C ALA A 161 -18.17 7.32 0.12
N GLU A 162 -18.72 6.32 -0.55
CA GLU A 162 -19.40 5.17 0.08
C GLU A 162 -18.49 4.40 1.05
N LYS A 163 -17.18 4.36 0.75
CA LYS A 163 -16.15 3.71 1.58
C LYS A 163 -15.53 4.65 2.63
N ASP A 164 -16.10 5.84 2.79
CA ASP A 164 -15.57 6.90 3.66
C ASP A 164 -14.08 7.24 3.38
N ALA A 165 -13.65 6.99 2.13
CA ALA A 165 -12.31 7.23 1.61
C ALA A 165 -12.20 8.58 0.89
N PHE A 166 -13.33 9.23 0.62
CA PHE A 166 -13.41 10.57 0.05
C PHE A 166 -14.55 11.36 0.68
N ALA A 167 -14.27 12.58 1.10
CA ALA A 167 -15.27 13.59 1.45
C ALA A 167 -14.75 14.93 0.95
N GLY A 168 -15.47 15.56 0.02
CA GLY A 168 -14.96 16.73 -0.68
C GLY A 168 -15.72 17.05 -1.96
N THR A 169 -15.14 17.94 -2.76
CA THR A 169 -15.66 18.35 -4.06
C THR A 169 -14.68 18.04 -5.18
N TYR A 170 -15.20 17.88 -6.40
CA TYR A 170 -14.40 17.92 -7.62
C TYR A 170 -15.05 18.87 -8.62
N ALA A 171 -14.22 19.46 -9.48
CA ALA A 171 -14.66 20.23 -10.63
C ALA A 171 -13.72 20.00 -11.81
N VAL A 172 -14.28 19.85 -13.01
CA VAL A 172 -13.57 19.77 -14.28
C VAL A 172 -14.11 20.86 -15.17
N ALA A 173 -13.24 21.74 -15.66
CA ALA A 173 -13.62 22.84 -16.54
C ALA A 173 -12.71 22.92 -17.77
N ARG A 174 -13.25 23.40 -18.89
CA ARG A 174 -12.49 23.73 -20.10
C ARG A 174 -12.95 25.08 -20.62
N GLY A 175 -12.00 25.99 -20.85
CA GLY A 175 -12.27 27.31 -21.42
C GLY A 175 -13.31 28.10 -20.61
N GLY A 176 -13.24 28.02 -19.27
CA GLY A 176 -14.19 28.68 -18.38
C GLY A 176 -15.56 28.00 -18.24
N LYS A 177 -15.85 26.94 -19.00
CA LYS A 177 -17.08 26.15 -18.87
C LYS A 177 -16.85 24.95 -17.96
N VAL A 178 -17.67 24.80 -16.92
CA VAL A 178 -17.71 23.59 -16.09
C VAL A 178 -18.30 22.44 -16.90
N LEU A 179 -17.54 21.36 -17.03
CA LEU A 179 -17.93 20.14 -17.74
C LEU A 179 -18.51 19.09 -16.79
N ALA A 180 -17.97 18.99 -15.57
CA ALA A 180 -18.50 18.17 -14.50
C ALA A 180 -18.10 18.74 -13.14
N GLN A 181 -18.97 18.58 -12.15
CA GLN A 181 -18.65 18.87 -10.76
C GLN A 181 -19.50 17.99 -9.84
N GLY A 182 -19.03 17.79 -8.61
CA GLY A 182 -19.75 17.02 -7.61
C GLY A 182 -19.26 17.31 -6.21
N ALA A 183 -20.11 17.03 -5.22
CA ALA A 183 -19.81 17.13 -3.80
C ALA A 183 -20.25 15.84 -3.12
N PHE A 184 -19.38 15.25 -2.29
CA PHE A 184 -19.63 13.98 -1.65
C PHE A 184 -19.22 14.02 -0.17
N GLY A 185 -19.95 13.27 0.66
CA GLY A 185 -19.66 13.14 2.08
C GLY A 185 -20.00 14.39 2.88
N LEU A 186 -19.34 14.52 4.04
CA LEU A 186 -19.59 15.60 5.00
C LEU A 186 -18.45 16.62 4.97
N ALA A 187 -18.80 17.90 4.89
CA ALA A 187 -17.88 19.01 5.14
C ALA A 187 -17.47 19.08 6.62
N SER A 188 -18.36 18.66 7.53
CA SER A 188 -18.06 18.53 8.95
C SER A 188 -18.68 17.26 9.50
N ARG A 189 -17.85 16.35 10.03
CA ARG A 189 -18.32 15.13 10.70
C ARG A 189 -19.00 15.45 12.03
N GLU A 190 -18.44 16.38 12.79
CA GLU A 190 -18.97 16.83 14.09
C GLU A 190 -20.36 17.45 13.92
N LYS A 191 -20.51 18.40 12.99
CA LYS A 191 -21.77 19.11 12.73
C LYS A 191 -22.70 18.34 11.79
N LYS A 192 -22.26 17.19 11.28
CA LYS A 192 -22.95 16.39 10.25
C LYS A 192 -23.40 17.23 9.05
N THR A 193 -22.60 18.20 8.66
CA THR A 193 -22.90 19.10 7.54
C THR A 193 -22.46 18.45 6.24
N ALA A 194 -23.37 18.30 5.28
CA ALA A 194 -23.06 17.78 3.95
C ALA A 194 -22.12 18.73 3.19
N ALA A 195 -21.20 18.16 2.40
CA ALA A 195 -20.41 18.94 1.47
C ALA A 195 -21.27 19.47 0.31
N SER A 196 -20.97 20.69 -0.14
CA SER A 196 -21.53 21.33 -1.33
C SER A 196 -20.40 21.87 -2.21
N ILE A 197 -20.72 22.26 -3.45
CA ILE A 197 -19.72 22.87 -4.35
C ILE A 197 -19.11 24.16 -3.79
N ASP A 198 -19.85 24.86 -2.92
CA ASP A 198 -19.43 26.11 -2.27
C ASP A 198 -18.67 25.88 -0.95
N THR A 199 -18.44 24.63 -0.55
CA THR A 199 -17.71 24.32 0.68
C THR A 199 -16.27 24.85 0.58
N GLN A 200 -15.84 25.60 1.59
CA GLN A 200 -14.47 26.10 1.69
C GLN A 200 -13.56 25.05 2.32
N TYR A 201 -12.42 24.81 1.67
CA TYR A 201 -11.42 23.84 2.12
C TYR A 201 -10.11 24.54 2.49
N ARG A 202 -9.37 23.96 3.44
CA ARG A 202 -7.95 24.29 3.62
C ARG A 202 -7.18 23.62 2.48
N ILE A 203 -6.64 24.44 1.59
CA ILE A 203 -6.03 23.98 0.33
C ILE A 203 -4.53 23.66 0.43
N GLY A 204 -3.93 23.80 1.61
CA GLY A 204 -2.53 23.47 1.86
C GLY A 204 -1.58 24.15 0.87
N SER A 205 -0.66 23.38 0.27
CA SER A 205 0.33 23.90 -0.68
C SER A 205 -0.25 24.53 -1.95
N MET A 206 -1.53 24.31 -2.29
CA MET A 206 -2.18 25.01 -3.42
C MET A 206 -2.26 26.52 -3.21
N ASN A 207 -2.15 27.00 -1.96
CA ASN A 207 -2.13 28.44 -1.67
C ASN A 207 -1.00 29.19 -2.39
N LYS A 208 0.10 28.50 -2.73
CA LYS A 208 1.25 29.08 -3.45
C LYS A 208 0.92 29.60 -4.85
N MET A 209 -0.22 29.21 -5.43
CA MET A 209 -0.65 29.74 -6.73
C MET A 209 -1.18 31.18 -6.64
N PHE A 210 -1.44 31.69 -5.43
CA PHE A 210 -2.07 33.00 -5.19
C PHE A 210 -1.15 34.03 -4.51
N THR A 211 0.04 33.61 -4.07
CA THR A 211 1.04 34.43 -3.36
C THR A 211 2.33 34.47 -4.16
#